data_AF-A0A7X0D9W6-F1
#
_entry.id   AF-A0A7X0D9W6-F1
#
_cell.length_a   1.000
_cell.length_b   1.000
_cell.length_c   1.000
_cell.angle_alpha   90.00
_cell.angle_beta   90.00
_cell.angle_gamma   90.00
#
_symmetry.space_group_name_H-M   'P 1'
#
loop_
_entity.id
_entity.type
_entity.pdbx_description
1 polymer ?
#
loop_
_entity_poly.entity_id
_entity_poly.type
_entity_poly.pdbx_seq_one_letter_code
_entity_poly.pdbx_strand_id
1 'polypeptide(L)'
;MHILQLAIPPDFPLPIPGNLSLLEFLIVLTFILHIVFVNFTLSFATGAVALEGAGIVKKSKRLDDMARICSFHASIHKSIAVVLGVAPLLIISVIYTQYFYTSTLLIGKAWLSIIILLITAFLLLYLYKFSWEKWENKKGLHFFVGLVASVILLFIPLIFIVNIVSMLYPEKWASANGFFHSLIHYPQIWQRYAHFILASLAAGGFYMYFYFAWKQKKQPLSDVEQSLKMGGVKVTFWITLLQLLFGSLLLISFRRDIMLLFMGDDLLLTVLLLVSILLTIILCGLLYIVTKKDTPNVFYASVICFVLIVALMGWMRHEVRESYLQSYMDEHPRTLDVQKENVQPIK
;
A
#
# COMPACT_ATOMS: atom_id res chain seq x y z
N MET A 1 3.46 40.22 12.01
CA MET A 1 3.21 38.78 11.87
C MET A 1 2.64 38.59 10.47
N HIS A 2 3.51 38.32 9.48
CA HIS A 2 3.05 38.11 8.10
C HIS A 2 2.21 36.84 8.09
N ILE A 3 0.92 36.99 7.84
CA ILE A 3 0.02 35.90 7.48
C ILE A 3 0.59 35.38 6.15
N LEU A 4 1.35 34.29 6.20
CA LEU A 4 1.57 33.48 5.00
C LEU A 4 0.17 33.06 4.57
N GLN A 5 -0.39 33.74 3.57
CA GLN A 5 -1.60 33.30 2.90
C GLN A 5 -1.37 31.82 2.53
N LEU A 6 -2.13 30.93 3.19
CA LEU A 6 -2.08 29.51 2.88
C LEU A 6 -2.42 29.37 1.40
N ALA A 7 -1.54 28.70 0.65
CA ALA A 7 -1.68 28.50 -0.79
C ALA A 7 -2.75 27.44 -1.12
N ILE A 8 -3.84 27.40 -0.37
CA ILE A 8 -4.95 26.47 -0.59
C ILE A 8 -5.89 27.13 -1.60
N PRO A 9 -6.05 26.56 -2.80
CA PRO A 9 -6.98 27.12 -3.78
C PRO A 9 -8.43 26.98 -3.28
N PRO A 10 -9.33 27.89 -3.65
CA PRO A 10 -10.75 27.69 -3.42
C PRO A 10 -11.21 26.40 -4.13
N ASP A 11 -12.22 25.74 -3.55
CA ASP A 11 -12.75 24.51 -4.14
C ASP A 11 -13.43 24.81 -5.48
N PHE A 12 -13.58 23.77 -6.29
CA PHE A 12 -14.42 23.90 -7.48
C PHE A 12 -15.88 24.10 -7.07
N PRO A 13 -16.64 25.00 -7.72
CA PRO A 13 -18.04 25.26 -7.41
C PRO A 13 -18.98 24.15 -7.93
N LEU A 14 -18.53 22.89 -7.84
CA LEU A 14 -19.26 21.71 -8.24
C LEU A 14 -19.54 20.89 -6.98
N PRO A 15 -20.81 20.54 -6.72
CA PRO A 15 -21.14 19.72 -5.56
C PRO A 15 -20.51 18.33 -5.71
N ILE A 16 -20.14 17.74 -4.57
CA ILE A 16 -19.72 16.34 -4.53
C ILE A 16 -20.85 15.45 -5.08
N PRO A 17 -20.56 14.56 -6.05
CA PRO A 17 -21.55 13.68 -6.63
C PRO A 17 -21.98 12.59 -5.63
N GLY A 18 -23.06 12.86 -4.89
CA GLY A 18 -23.70 11.92 -3.99
C GLY A 18 -23.51 12.23 -2.50
N ASN A 19 -23.85 11.26 -1.66
CA ASN A 19 -23.72 11.41 -0.21
C ASN A 19 -22.25 11.29 0.23
N LEU A 20 -21.77 12.28 0.99
CA LEU A 20 -20.39 12.34 1.44
C LEU A 20 -19.98 11.11 2.28
N SER A 21 -20.79 10.73 3.26
CA SER A 21 -20.51 9.58 4.14
C SER A 21 -20.42 8.27 3.36
N LEU A 22 -21.22 8.11 2.30
CA LEU A 22 -21.10 6.97 1.39
C LEU A 22 -19.75 6.98 0.67
N LEU A 23 -19.30 8.13 0.16
CA LEU A 23 -18.00 8.24 -0.51
C LEU A 23 -16.82 8.03 0.44
N GLU A 24 -16.92 8.48 1.69
CA GLU A 24 -15.94 8.24 2.76
C GLU A 24 -15.84 6.75 3.13
N PHE A 25 -16.97 6.05 3.18
CA PHE A 25 -16.95 4.60 3.32
C PHE A 25 -16.34 3.90 2.09
N LEU A 26 -16.76 4.31 0.89
CA LEU A 26 -16.32 3.69 -0.37
C LEU A 26 -14.82 3.91 -0.62
N ILE A 27 -14.25 5.06 -0.28
CA ILE A 27 -12.80 5.29 -0.41
C ILE A 27 -12.01 4.34 0.49
N VAL A 28 -12.48 4.06 1.71
CA VAL A 28 -11.83 3.10 2.61
C VAL A 28 -11.93 1.69 2.05
N LEU A 29 -13.15 1.26 1.68
CA LEU A 29 -13.39 -0.09 1.16
C LEU A 29 -12.60 -0.35 -0.13
N THR A 30 -12.70 0.54 -1.11
CA THR A 30 -12.02 0.38 -2.40
C THR A 30 -10.50 0.48 -2.27
N PHE A 31 -9.99 1.31 -1.34
CA PHE A 31 -8.56 1.36 -1.02
C PHE A 31 -8.07 0.05 -0.39
N ILE A 32 -8.83 -0.54 0.55
CA ILE A 32 -8.49 -1.83 1.16
C ILE A 32 -8.42 -2.92 0.08
N LEU A 33 -9.44 -2.98 -0.78
CA LEU A 33 -9.47 -3.93 -1.88
C LEU A 33 -8.24 -3.75 -2.79
N HIS A 34 -7.93 -2.52 -3.20
CA HIS A 34 -6.76 -2.23 -4.02
C HIS A 34 -5.43 -2.61 -3.35
N ILE A 35 -5.20 -2.14 -2.12
CA ILE A 35 -3.89 -2.19 -1.45
C ILE A 35 -3.48 -3.63 -1.13
N VAL A 36 -4.43 -4.54 -0.87
CA VAL A 36 -4.14 -5.97 -0.67
C VAL A 36 -3.50 -6.57 -1.91
N PHE A 37 -4.02 -6.28 -3.11
CA PHE A 37 -3.45 -6.80 -4.36
C PHE A 37 -2.14 -6.09 -4.75
N VAL A 38 -1.97 -4.81 -4.38
CA VAL A 38 -0.67 -4.13 -4.52
C VAL A 38 0.40 -4.82 -3.65
N ASN A 39 0.08 -5.09 -2.39
CA ASN A 39 0.97 -5.78 -1.45
C ASN A 39 1.39 -7.16 -1.98
N PHE A 40 0.44 -7.95 -2.49
CA PHE A 40 0.73 -9.24 -3.13
C PHE A 40 1.63 -9.07 -4.35
N THR A 41 1.34 -8.11 -5.23
CA THR A 41 2.12 -7.86 -6.45
C THR A 41 3.57 -7.50 -6.11
N LEU A 42 3.78 -6.57 -5.18
CA LEU A 42 5.10 -6.17 -4.73
C LEU A 42 5.86 -7.34 -4.12
N SER A 43 5.23 -8.06 -3.19
CA SER A 43 5.86 -9.20 -2.53
C SER A 43 6.27 -10.31 -3.49
N PHE A 44 5.45 -10.61 -4.49
CA PHE A 44 5.75 -11.68 -5.43
C PHE A 44 6.77 -11.25 -6.48
N ALA A 45 6.74 -10.00 -6.92
CA ALA A 45 7.76 -9.48 -7.83
C ALA A 45 9.13 -9.48 -7.14
N THR A 46 9.25 -8.88 -5.97
CA THR A 46 10.53 -8.83 -5.22
C THR A 46 10.95 -10.20 -4.74
N GLY A 47 10.00 -11.03 -4.28
CA GLY A 47 10.24 -12.40 -3.86
C GLY A 47 10.76 -13.28 -4.99
N ALA A 48 10.22 -13.14 -6.21
CA ALA A 48 10.71 -13.86 -7.38
C ALA A 48 12.16 -13.50 -7.71
N VAL A 49 12.50 -12.20 -7.73
CA VAL A 49 13.87 -11.74 -8.01
C VAL A 49 14.84 -12.18 -6.90
N ALA A 50 14.44 -12.08 -5.63
CA ALA A 50 15.27 -12.51 -4.50
C ALA A 50 15.54 -14.03 -4.55
N LEU A 51 14.52 -14.84 -4.87
CA LEU A 51 14.66 -16.28 -5.01
C LEU A 51 15.52 -16.66 -6.22
N GLU A 52 15.35 -16.01 -7.37
CA GLU A 52 16.19 -16.25 -8.54
C GLU A 52 17.64 -15.86 -8.27
N GLY A 53 17.89 -14.68 -7.67
CA GLY A 53 19.23 -14.25 -7.28
C GLY A 53 19.90 -15.26 -6.34
N ALA A 54 19.16 -15.76 -5.35
CA ALA A 54 19.64 -16.83 -4.49
C ALA A 54 19.86 -18.15 -5.26
N GLY A 55 19.04 -18.45 -6.25
CA GLY A 55 19.17 -19.61 -7.14
C GLY A 55 20.40 -19.54 -8.05
N ILE A 56 20.80 -18.33 -8.50
CA ILE A 56 22.06 -18.09 -9.23
C ILE A 56 23.25 -18.37 -8.33
N VAL A 57 23.27 -17.77 -7.14
CA VAL A 57 24.41 -17.88 -6.20
C VAL A 57 24.55 -19.32 -5.69
N LYS A 58 23.44 -19.97 -5.33
CA LYS A 58 23.44 -21.33 -4.76
C LYS A 58 23.35 -22.44 -5.81
N LYS A 59 23.25 -22.09 -7.11
CA LYS A 59 23.05 -23.02 -8.23
C LYS A 59 21.92 -24.03 -7.97
N SER A 60 20.78 -23.55 -7.47
CA SER A 60 19.66 -24.39 -7.03
C SER A 60 18.45 -24.24 -7.92
N LYS A 61 18.15 -25.28 -8.70
CA LYS A 61 16.94 -25.35 -9.54
C LYS A 61 15.65 -25.18 -8.73
N ARG A 62 15.62 -25.72 -7.50
CA ARG A 62 14.48 -25.56 -6.58
C ARG A 62 14.17 -24.08 -6.30
N LEU A 63 15.18 -23.23 -6.13
CA LEU A 63 14.95 -21.79 -5.91
C LEU A 63 14.43 -21.09 -7.17
N ASP A 64 14.90 -21.52 -8.34
CA ASP A 64 14.40 -21.01 -9.63
C ASP A 64 12.94 -21.39 -9.85
N ASP A 65 12.56 -22.63 -9.53
CA ASP A 65 11.17 -23.09 -9.59
C ASP A 65 10.27 -22.29 -8.63
N MET A 66 10.76 -22.00 -7.42
CA MET A 66 10.06 -21.11 -6.47
C MET A 66 9.92 -19.69 -7.03
N ALA A 67 10.97 -19.14 -7.64
CA ALA A 67 10.95 -17.82 -8.26
C ALA A 67 9.95 -17.76 -9.43
N ARG A 68 9.88 -18.81 -10.25
CA ARG A 68 8.92 -18.94 -11.36
C ARG A 68 7.48 -18.93 -10.85
N ILE A 69 7.18 -19.64 -9.76
CA ILE A 69 5.86 -19.62 -9.13
C ILE A 69 5.52 -18.20 -8.63
N CYS A 70 6.44 -17.54 -7.93
CA CYS A 70 6.25 -16.16 -7.49
C CYS A 70 6.00 -15.20 -8.67
N SER A 71 6.78 -15.30 -9.74
CA SER A 71 6.62 -14.52 -10.98
C SER A 71 5.21 -14.69 -11.58
N PHE A 72 4.70 -15.93 -11.60
CA PHE A 72 3.35 -16.22 -12.07
C PHE A 72 2.28 -15.52 -11.22
N HIS A 73 2.37 -15.61 -9.88
CA HIS A 73 1.42 -14.94 -8.99
C HIS A 73 1.54 -13.41 -9.07
N ALA A 74 2.74 -12.84 -9.19
CA ALA A 74 2.93 -11.40 -9.41
C ALA A 74 2.16 -10.92 -10.65
N SER A 75 2.23 -11.69 -11.74
CA SER A 75 1.52 -11.38 -12.98
C SER A 75 0.00 -11.42 -12.86
N ILE A 76 -0.57 -12.26 -11.99
CA ILE A 76 -2.02 -12.31 -11.76
C ILE A 76 -2.46 -11.11 -10.93
N HIS A 77 -1.83 -10.91 -9.78
CA HIS A 77 -2.26 -9.88 -8.82
C HIS A 77 -2.06 -8.46 -9.37
N LYS A 78 -1.05 -8.22 -10.22
CA LYS A 78 -0.84 -6.87 -10.79
C LYS A 78 -2.05 -6.37 -11.58
N SER A 79 -2.71 -7.27 -12.33
CA SER A 79 -3.86 -6.92 -13.16
C SER A 79 -5.10 -6.61 -12.32
N ILE A 80 -5.27 -7.32 -11.20
CA ILE A 80 -6.35 -7.04 -10.26
C ILE A 80 -6.08 -5.72 -9.53
N ALA A 81 -4.84 -5.51 -9.08
CA ALA A 81 -4.42 -4.30 -8.38
C ALA A 81 -4.67 -3.04 -9.22
N VAL A 82 -4.27 -3.02 -10.49
CA VAL A 82 -4.41 -1.83 -11.33
C VAL A 82 -5.86 -1.44 -11.57
N VAL A 83 -6.76 -2.41 -11.79
CA VAL A 83 -8.19 -2.15 -12.01
C VAL A 83 -8.85 -1.63 -10.73
N LEU A 84 -8.57 -2.27 -9.59
CA LEU A 84 -9.11 -1.84 -8.30
C LEU A 84 -8.57 -0.47 -7.86
N GLY A 85 -7.45 -0.01 -8.41
CA GLY A 85 -6.85 1.29 -8.09
C GLY A 85 -7.60 2.49 -8.68
N VAL A 86 -8.44 2.28 -9.69
CA VAL A 86 -9.18 3.37 -10.35
C VAL A 86 -10.18 4.02 -9.39
N ALA A 87 -10.99 3.22 -8.69
CA ALA A 87 -12.01 3.71 -7.78
C ALA A 87 -11.47 4.59 -6.63
N PRO A 88 -10.49 4.16 -5.80
CA PRO A 88 -10.00 5.00 -4.72
C PRO A 88 -9.31 6.27 -5.24
N LEU A 89 -8.70 6.24 -6.42
CA LEU A 89 -8.09 7.40 -7.05
C LEU A 89 -9.13 8.44 -7.49
N LEU A 90 -10.25 7.99 -8.07
CA LEU A 90 -11.33 8.88 -8.46
C LEU A 90 -12.02 9.47 -7.22
N ILE A 91 -12.33 8.65 -6.22
CA ILE A 91 -13.03 9.12 -5.02
C ILE A 91 -12.18 10.13 -4.26
N ILE A 92 -10.87 9.89 -4.05
CA ILE A 92 -10.01 10.85 -3.35
C ILE A 92 -9.89 12.17 -4.11
N SER A 93 -9.87 12.12 -5.44
CA SER A 93 -9.80 13.31 -6.29
C SER A 93 -11.07 14.15 -6.23
N VAL A 94 -12.20 13.56 -5.84
CA VAL A 94 -13.50 14.22 -5.75
C VAL A 94 -13.77 14.76 -4.35
N ILE A 95 -13.51 13.99 -3.29
CA ILE A 95 -13.85 14.41 -1.93
C ILE A 95 -12.73 15.24 -1.26
N TYR A 96 -11.52 15.26 -1.83
CA TYR A 96 -10.41 16.09 -1.36
C TYR A 96 -9.76 16.90 -2.47
N THR A 97 -10.55 17.40 -3.42
CA THR A 97 -10.06 18.01 -4.67
C THR A 97 -8.96 19.05 -4.45
N GLN A 98 -9.20 20.04 -3.58
CA GLN A 98 -8.25 21.12 -3.28
C GLN A 98 -6.89 20.59 -2.79
N TYR A 99 -6.90 19.55 -1.96
CA TYR A 99 -5.71 19.02 -1.32
C TYR A 99 -4.97 18.03 -2.23
N PHE A 100 -5.70 17.08 -2.80
CA PHE A 100 -5.14 16.01 -3.62
C PHE A 100 -4.62 16.54 -4.97
N TYR A 101 -5.31 17.50 -5.59
CA TYR A 101 -4.86 18.07 -6.85
C TYR A 101 -3.63 18.95 -6.64
N THR A 102 -3.63 19.79 -5.59
CA THR A 102 -2.48 20.64 -5.28
C THR A 102 -1.23 19.82 -4.95
N SER A 103 -1.35 18.80 -4.10
CA SER A 103 -0.24 17.90 -3.80
C SER A 103 0.29 17.18 -5.05
N THR A 104 -0.62 16.81 -5.96
CA THR A 104 -0.27 16.16 -7.23
C THR A 104 0.51 17.10 -8.14
N LEU A 105 0.10 18.37 -8.24
CA LEU A 105 0.80 19.39 -9.03
C LEU A 105 2.22 19.62 -8.53
N LEU A 106 2.44 19.66 -7.21
CA LEU A 106 3.77 19.87 -6.60
C LEU A 106 4.80 18.81 -7.02
N ILE A 107 4.34 17.59 -7.31
CA ILE A 107 5.20 16.50 -7.80
C ILE A 107 4.84 16.07 -9.22
N GLY A 108 4.22 16.94 -10.02
CA GLY A 108 3.53 16.59 -11.27
C GLY A 108 4.35 15.77 -12.26
N LYS A 109 5.66 16.06 -12.39
CA LYS A 109 6.57 15.27 -13.25
C LYS A 109 6.66 13.80 -12.78
N ALA A 110 6.83 13.57 -11.48
CA ALA A 110 6.87 12.22 -10.92
C ALA A 110 5.49 11.57 -11.00
N TRP A 111 4.43 12.32 -10.73
CA TRP A 111 3.06 11.79 -10.83
C TRP A 111 2.71 11.31 -12.25
N LEU A 112 2.96 12.13 -13.27
CA LEU A 112 2.75 11.75 -14.67
C LEU A 112 3.63 10.56 -15.09
N SER A 113 4.83 10.43 -14.52
CA SER A 113 5.71 9.29 -14.79
C SER A 113 5.13 7.94 -14.35
N ILE A 114 4.18 7.90 -13.40
CA ILE A 114 3.53 6.66 -12.93
C ILE A 114 2.97 5.85 -14.10
N ILE A 115 2.38 6.51 -15.12
CA ILE A 115 1.82 5.84 -16.30
C ILE A 115 2.92 5.09 -17.06
N ILE A 116 4.01 5.78 -17.38
CA ILE A 116 5.14 5.23 -18.14
C ILE A 116 5.83 4.13 -17.32
N LEU A 117 6.03 4.36 -16.02
CA LEU A 117 6.63 3.40 -15.10
C LEU A 117 5.80 2.13 -14.97
N LEU A 118 4.47 2.24 -14.83
CA LEU A 118 3.57 1.08 -14.76
C LEU A 118 3.58 0.28 -16.06
N ILE A 119 3.48 0.93 -17.22
CA ILE A 119 3.55 0.26 -18.52
C ILE A 119 4.88 -0.50 -18.64
N THR A 120 5.99 0.17 -18.33
CA THR A 120 7.34 -0.41 -18.40
C THR A 120 7.46 -1.60 -17.45
N ALA A 121 7.11 -1.44 -16.18
CA ALA A 121 7.16 -2.53 -15.20
C ALA A 121 6.29 -3.72 -15.60
N PHE A 122 5.11 -3.47 -16.19
CA PHE A 122 4.21 -4.54 -16.59
C PHE A 122 4.75 -5.31 -17.80
N LEU A 123 5.31 -4.62 -18.78
CA LEU A 123 5.97 -5.25 -19.93
C LEU A 123 7.19 -6.05 -19.48
N LEU A 124 8.02 -5.50 -18.58
CA LEU A 124 9.17 -6.22 -18.02
C LEU A 124 8.74 -7.45 -17.21
N LEU A 125 7.67 -7.37 -16.40
CA LEU A 125 7.14 -8.53 -15.69
C LEU A 125 6.60 -9.61 -16.64
N TYR A 126 5.99 -9.22 -17.76
CA TYR A 126 5.58 -10.19 -18.80
C TYR A 126 6.79 -10.83 -19.47
N LEU A 127 7.79 -10.02 -19.84
CA LEU A 127 9.04 -10.52 -20.40
C LEU A 127 9.71 -11.50 -19.45
N TYR A 128 9.84 -11.14 -18.17
CA TYR A 128 10.35 -11.99 -17.10
C TYR A 128 9.57 -13.30 -17.01
N LYS A 129 8.23 -13.25 -16.92
CA LYS A 129 7.39 -14.45 -16.83
C LYS A 129 7.49 -15.38 -18.05
N PHE A 130 7.61 -14.85 -19.26
CA PHE A 130 7.58 -15.68 -20.48
C PHE A 130 8.97 -16.05 -21.02
N SER A 131 10.05 -15.53 -20.42
CA SER A 131 11.42 -15.80 -20.87
C SER A 131 12.14 -16.87 -20.05
N TRP A 132 11.55 -17.41 -18.97
CA TRP A 132 12.15 -18.46 -18.13
C TRP A 132 12.79 -19.61 -18.93
N GLU A 133 12.09 -20.17 -19.92
CA GLU A 133 12.61 -21.27 -20.74
C GLU A 133 13.54 -20.77 -21.86
N LYS A 134 13.19 -19.66 -22.51
CA LYS A 134 13.97 -19.11 -23.64
C LYS A 134 15.34 -18.58 -23.21
N TRP A 135 15.46 -18.12 -21.97
CA TRP A 135 16.66 -17.48 -21.43
C TRP A 135 17.34 -18.32 -20.34
N GLU A 136 17.14 -19.64 -20.33
CA GLU A 136 17.82 -20.56 -19.41
C GLU A 136 19.36 -20.36 -19.44
N ASN A 137 19.93 -20.17 -20.64
CA ASN A 137 21.35 -19.90 -20.85
C ASN A 137 21.77 -18.43 -20.61
N LYS A 138 20.82 -17.53 -20.34
CA LYS A 138 21.03 -16.08 -20.14
C LYS A 138 20.47 -15.61 -18.79
N LYS A 139 20.67 -16.42 -17.75
CA LYS A 139 20.10 -16.20 -16.42
C LYS A 139 20.40 -14.83 -15.81
N GLY A 140 21.59 -14.26 -16.06
CA GLY A 140 21.93 -12.90 -15.60
C GLY A 140 21.05 -11.81 -16.22
N LEU A 141 20.71 -11.92 -17.50
CA LEU A 141 19.80 -10.99 -18.17
C LEU A 141 18.37 -11.14 -17.64
N HIS A 142 17.93 -12.39 -17.44
CA HIS A 142 16.62 -12.70 -16.89
C HIS A 142 16.43 -12.07 -15.49
N PHE A 143 17.40 -12.30 -14.60
CA PHE A 143 17.45 -11.66 -13.28
C PHE A 143 17.46 -10.13 -13.37
N PHE A 144 18.25 -9.54 -14.26
CA PHE A 144 18.31 -8.09 -14.43
C PHE A 144 16.96 -7.49 -14.85
N VAL A 145 16.26 -8.13 -15.79
CA VAL A 145 14.90 -7.71 -16.20
C VAL A 145 13.93 -7.76 -15.03
N GLY A 146 13.95 -8.85 -14.25
CA GLY A 146 13.14 -8.98 -13.04
C GLY A 146 13.47 -7.88 -12.02
N LEU A 147 14.76 -7.64 -11.75
CA LEU A 147 15.23 -6.64 -10.82
C LEU A 147 14.78 -5.23 -11.19
N VAL A 148 14.94 -4.84 -12.46
CA VAL A 148 14.48 -3.53 -12.95
C VAL A 148 12.96 -3.39 -12.79
N ALA A 149 12.20 -4.43 -13.13
CA ALA A 149 10.75 -4.43 -12.93
C ALA A 149 10.37 -4.24 -11.45
N SER A 150 11.03 -4.97 -10.54
CA SER A 150 10.80 -4.85 -9.09
C SER A 150 11.18 -3.48 -8.54
N VAL A 151 12.30 -2.89 -8.97
CA VAL A 151 12.72 -1.55 -8.54
C VAL A 151 11.69 -0.50 -8.96
N ILE A 152 11.20 -0.57 -10.20
CA ILE A 152 10.14 0.34 -10.66
C ILE A 152 8.86 0.17 -9.83
N LEU A 153 8.45 -1.08 -9.56
CA LEU A 153 7.27 -1.36 -8.74
C LEU A 153 7.41 -0.89 -7.28
N LEU A 154 8.61 -0.92 -6.71
CA LEU A 154 8.90 -0.37 -5.38
C LEU A 154 8.88 1.16 -5.40
N PHE A 155 9.30 1.78 -6.50
CA PHE A 155 9.32 3.23 -6.65
C PHE A 155 7.92 3.85 -6.77
N ILE A 156 6.96 3.16 -7.40
CA ILE A 156 5.61 3.70 -7.61
C ILE A 156 4.89 4.05 -6.28
N PRO A 157 4.82 3.16 -5.27
CA PRO A 157 4.24 3.50 -3.97
C PRO A 157 4.94 4.65 -3.24
N LEU A 158 6.25 4.86 -3.48
CA LEU A 158 6.96 6.01 -2.93
C LEU A 158 6.39 7.32 -3.48
N ILE A 159 6.08 7.38 -4.79
CA ILE A 159 5.41 8.55 -5.41
C ILE A 159 4.04 8.80 -4.78
N PHE A 160 3.24 7.76 -4.57
CA PHE A 160 1.95 7.88 -3.90
C PHE A 160 2.08 8.35 -2.45
N ILE A 161 3.05 7.84 -1.70
CA ILE A 161 3.28 8.25 -0.31
C ILE A 161 3.73 9.70 -0.25
N VAL A 162 4.63 10.15 -1.13
CA VAL A 162 5.02 11.56 -1.20
C VAL A 162 3.81 12.44 -1.50
N ASN A 163 2.95 12.04 -2.45
CA ASN A 163 1.74 12.80 -2.77
C ASN A 163 0.80 12.92 -1.56
N ILE A 164 0.46 11.79 -0.93
CA ILE A 164 -0.47 11.77 0.20
C ILE A 164 0.12 12.48 1.41
N VAL A 165 1.42 12.36 1.70
CA VAL A 165 2.03 13.11 2.79
C VAL A 165 2.03 14.60 2.46
N SER A 166 2.36 15.00 1.24
CA SER A 166 2.27 16.41 0.81
C SER A 166 0.87 16.96 1.02
N MET A 167 -0.17 16.17 0.73
CA MET A 167 -1.56 16.52 0.95
C MET A 167 -1.87 16.82 2.43
N LEU A 168 -1.23 16.12 3.39
CA LEU A 168 -1.44 16.32 4.83
C LEU A 168 -0.75 17.57 5.40
N TYR A 169 0.14 18.22 4.64
CA TYR A 169 0.90 19.39 5.09
C TYR A 169 0.74 20.61 4.15
N PRO A 170 -0.47 21.20 4.03
CA PRO A 170 -0.70 22.41 3.22
C PRO A 170 0.22 23.58 3.55
N GLU A 171 0.60 23.74 4.82
CA GLU A 171 1.49 24.79 5.30
C GLU A 171 2.90 24.72 4.68
N LYS A 172 3.29 23.56 4.14
CA LYS A 172 4.60 23.33 3.53
C LYS A 172 4.63 23.48 2.01
N TRP A 173 3.50 23.72 1.35
CA TRP A 173 3.41 23.74 -0.11
C TRP A 173 4.24 24.85 -0.76
N ALA A 174 4.28 26.05 -0.17
CA ALA A 174 5.03 27.19 -0.73
C ALA A 174 6.54 26.95 -0.86
N SER A 175 7.10 26.04 -0.06
CA SER A 175 8.53 25.68 -0.07
C SER A 175 8.80 24.33 -0.74
N ALA A 176 7.77 23.65 -1.25
CA ALA A 176 7.94 22.37 -1.94
C ALA A 176 8.51 22.58 -3.34
N ASN A 177 9.53 21.80 -3.71
CA ASN A 177 10.24 21.94 -4.98
C ASN A 177 10.41 20.59 -5.68
N GLY A 178 9.30 20.00 -6.13
CA GLY A 178 9.29 18.74 -6.86
C GLY A 178 9.52 17.50 -5.98
N PHE A 179 9.45 16.34 -6.61
CA PHE A 179 9.42 15.03 -5.93
C PHE A 179 10.64 14.76 -5.04
N PHE A 180 11.86 14.97 -5.56
CA PHE A 180 13.08 14.62 -4.82
C PHE A 180 13.30 15.50 -3.59
N HIS A 181 12.96 16.79 -3.67
CA HIS A 181 12.97 17.67 -2.50
C HIS A 181 11.94 17.21 -1.46
N SER A 182 10.73 16.83 -1.92
CA SER A 182 9.65 16.37 -1.06
C SER A 182 10.03 15.15 -0.21
N LEU A 183 10.92 14.26 -0.69
CA LEU A 183 11.39 13.08 0.05
C LEU A 183 12.02 13.38 1.42
N ILE A 184 12.62 14.56 1.57
CA ILE A 184 13.27 15.01 2.81
C ILE A 184 12.53 16.18 3.48
N HIS A 185 11.71 16.91 2.71
CA HIS A 185 10.97 18.08 3.19
C HIS A 185 9.79 17.71 4.09
N TYR A 186 9.06 16.66 3.73
CA TYR A 186 7.92 16.20 4.52
C TYR A 186 8.32 15.12 5.52
N PRO A 187 7.79 15.18 6.75
CA PRO A 187 8.05 14.14 7.74
C PRO A 187 7.32 12.84 7.36
N GLN A 188 7.68 11.73 8.01
CA GLN A 188 6.96 10.45 7.93
C GLN A 188 7.06 9.68 6.61
N ILE A 189 7.61 10.25 5.52
CA ILE A 189 7.68 9.57 4.22
C ILE A 189 8.35 8.21 4.36
N TRP A 190 9.54 8.18 4.96
CA TRP A 190 10.34 6.96 5.10
C TRP A 190 9.72 5.97 6.07
N GLN A 191 9.11 6.44 7.15
CA GLN A 191 8.40 5.61 8.12
C GLN A 191 7.18 4.93 7.48
N ARG A 192 6.37 5.69 6.72
CA ARG A 192 5.22 5.17 5.97
C ARG A 192 5.68 4.19 4.90
N TYR A 193 6.74 4.52 4.16
CA TYR A 193 7.28 3.66 3.12
C TYR A 193 7.81 2.34 3.71
N ALA A 194 8.61 2.39 4.77
CA ALA A 194 9.11 1.19 5.42
C ALA A 194 7.98 0.31 5.98
N HIS A 195 6.99 0.90 6.67
CA HIS A 195 5.83 0.16 7.16
C HIS A 195 5.05 -0.50 6.01
N PHE A 196 4.87 0.20 4.88
CA PHE A 196 4.18 -0.32 3.70
C PHE A 196 4.94 -1.44 2.98
N ILE A 197 6.27 -1.32 2.83
CA ILE A 197 7.09 -2.37 2.21
C ILE A 197 7.09 -3.64 3.07
N LEU A 198 7.20 -3.51 4.40
CA LEU A 198 7.08 -4.65 5.31
C LEU A 198 5.69 -5.29 5.22
N ALA A 199 4.63 -4.49 5.20
CA ALA A 199 3.26 -4.99 4.99
C ALA A 199 3.14 -5.78 3.67
N SER A 200 3.75 -5.28 2.59
CA SER A 200 3.76 -5.95 1.30
C SER A 200 4.42 -7.33 1.40
N LEU A 201 5.67 -7.39 1.89
CA LEU A 201 6.43 -8.63 2.03
C LEU A 201 5.72 -9.67 2.93
N ALA A 202 5.09 -9.22 4.02
CA ALA A 202 4.31 -10.10 4.89
C ALA A 202 3.08 -10.67 4.18
N ALA A 203 2.36 -9.85 3.42
CA ALA A 203 1.13 -10.23 2.74
C ALA A 203 1.35 -11.32 1.68
N GLY A 204 2.44 -11.27 0.91
CA GLY A 204 2.72 -12.31 -0.09
C GLY A 204 3.06 -13.67 0.53
N GLY A 205 3.81 -13.69 1.64
CA GLY A 205 4.05 -14.93 2.40
C GLY A 205 2.76 -15.52 2.96
N PHE A 206 1.84 -14.66 3.41
CA PHE A 206 0.55 -15.03 3.96
C PHE A 206 -0.33 -15.65 2.87
N TYR A 207 -0.38 -15.00 1.70
CA TYR A 207 -1.07 -15.52 0.53
C TYR A 207 -0.52 -16.88 0.09
N MET A 208 0.80 -17.08 0.05
CA MET A 208 1.39 -18.36 -0.37
C MET A 208 0.95 -19.51 0.53
N TYR A 209 0.92 -19.29 1.85
CA TYR A 209 0.39 -20.30 2.76
C TYR A 209 -1.10 -20.55 2.47
N PHE A 210 -1.92 -19.49 2.35
CA PHE A 210 -3.35 -19.61 2.06
C PHE A 210 -3.62 -20.43 0.78
N TYR A 211 -2.97 -20.05 -0.33
CA TYR A 211 -3.15 -20.68 -1.64
C TYR A 211 -2.75 -22.16 -1.61
N PHE A 212 -1.58 -22.48 -1.06
CA PHE A 212 -1.10 -23.86 -1.03
C PHE A 212 -1.82 -24.71 0.02
N ALA A 213 -2.26 -24.15 1.15
CA ALA A 213 -3.11 -24.87 2.09
C ALA A 213 -4.47 -25.25 1.46
N TRP A 214 -5.05 -24.37 0.65
CA TRP A 214 -6.25 -24.68 -0.12
C TRP A 214 -5.98 -25.72 -1.21
N LYS A 215 -4.88 -25.58 -1.97
CA LYS A 215 -4.49 -26.52 -3.02
C LYS A 215 -4.22 -27.93 -2.47
N GLN A 216 -3.59 -28.03 -1.31
CA GLN A 216 -3.27 -29.29 -0.64
C GLN A 216 -4.50 -30.13 -0.30
N LYS A 217 -5.66 -29.49 -0.06
CA LYS A 217 -6.94 -30.20 0.17
C LYS A 217 -7.42 -30.96 -1.06
N LYS A 218 -6.99 -30.55 -2.26
CA LYS A 218 -7.44 -31.13 -3.55
C LYS A 218 -6.40 -32.06 -4.16
N GLN A 219 -5.12 -31.79 -3.95
CA GLN A 219 -4.02 -32.55 -4.52
C GLN A 219 -2.77 -32.45 -3.65
N PRO A 220 -1.90 -33.47 -3.64
CA PRO A 220 -0.61 -33.38 -2.95
C PRO A 220 0.22 -32.24 -3.53
N LEU A 221 0.96 -31.57 -2.64
CA LEU A 221 1.89 -30.50 -3.03
C LEU A 221 3.24 -31.12 -3.39
N SER A 222 3.89 -30.56 -4.41
CA SER A 222 5.30 -30.84 -4.67
C SER A 222 6.20 -30.26 -3.58
N ASP A 223 7.44 -30.74 -3.49
CA ASP A 223 8.42 -30.25 -2.52
C ASP A 223 8.65 -28.73 -2.62
N VAL A 224 8.65 -28.19 -3.84
CA VAL A 224 8.80 -26.75 -4.12
C VAL A 224 7.62 -25.97 -3.53
N GLU A 225 6.40 -26.44 -3.76
CA GLU A 225 5.17 -25.80 -3.27
C GLU A 225 5.05 -25.88 -1.75
N GLN A 226 5.38 -27.02 -1.15
CA GLN A 226 5.43 -27.17 0.31
C GLN A 226 6.48 -26.22 0.92
N SER A 227 7.60 -26.00 0.22
CA SER A 227 8.63 -25.05 0.64
C SER A 227 8.16 -23.60 0.59
N LEU A 228 7.43 -23.21 -0.46
CA LEU A 228 6.83 -21.88 -0.57
C LEU A 228 5.75 -21.66 0.47
N LYS A 229 4.91 -22.68 0.72
CA LYS A 229 3.88 -22.65 1.77
C LYS A 229 4.51 -22.36 3.13
N MET A 230 5.48 -23.18 3.56
CA MET A 230 6.10 -23.05 4.88
C MET A 230 7.12 -21.90 4.97
N GLY A 231 7.78 -21.56 3.86
CA GLY A 231 8.66 -20.39 3.77
C GLY A 231 7.86 -19.09 3.86
N GLY A 232 6.70 -19.03 3.19
CA GLY A 232 5.80 -17.89 3.21
C GLY A 232 5.34 -17.52 4.61
N VAL A 233 4.83 -18.49 5.38
CA VAL A 233 4.38 -18.20 6.77
C VAL A 233 5.53 -17.74 7.68
N LYS A 234 6.74 -18.28 7.50
CA LYS A 234 7.93 -17.84 8.24
C LYS A 234 8.29 -16.39 7.91
N VAL A 235 8.30 -16.04 6.62
CA VAL A 235 8.54 -14.67 6.17
C VAL A 235 7.47 -13.74 6.75
N THR A 236 6.19 -14.10 6.64
CA THR A 236 5.10 -13.32 7.21
C THR A 236 5.28 -13.10 8.71
N PHE A 237 5.55 -14.14 9.49
CA PHE A 237 5.73 -14.00 10.93
C PHE A 237 6.83 -12.98 11.29
N TRP A 238 8.03 -13.16 10.73
CA TRP A 238 9.16 -12.28 11.05
C TRP A 238 8.98 -10.86 10.53
N ILE A 239 8.43 -10.71 9.32
CA ILE A 239 8.20 -9.39 8.73
C ILE A 239 7.05 -8.66 9.44
N THR A 240 5.97 -9.33 9.86
CA THR A 240 4.90 -8.71 10.64
C THR A 240 5.40 -8.23 12.00
N LEU A 241 6.29 -8.99 12.66
CA LEU A 241 6.93 -8.54 13.90
C LEU A 241 7.76 -7.27 13.69
N LEU A 242 8.52 -7.22 12.59
CA LEU A 242 9.27 -6.01 12.22
C LEU A 242 8.33 -4.86 11.82
N GLN A 243 7.24 -5.16 11.12
CA GLN A 243 6.22 -4.18 10.72
C GLN A 243 5.57 -3.53 11.94
N LEU A 244 5.33 -4.29 13.02
CA LEU A 244 4.80 -3.76 14.28
C LEU A 244 5.75 -2.69 14.86
N LEU A 245 7.07 -2.95 14.87
CA LEU A 245 8.07 -1.96 15.31
C LEU A 245 8.04 -0.71 14.44
N PHE A 246 8.00 -0.86 13.11
CA PHE A 246 7.89 0.27 12.19
C PHE A 246 6.55 1.00 12.26
N GLY A 247 5.49 0.32 12.69
CA GLY A 247 4.20 0.93 13.00
C GLY A 247 4.29 1.88 14.21
N SER A 248 5.00 1.46 15.27
CA SER A 248 5.27 2.33 16.41
C SER A 248 6.15 3.52 16.03
N LEU A 249 7.20 3.31 15.21
CA LEU A 249 8.02 4.41 14.68
C LEU A 249 7.21 5.39 13.82
N LEU A 250 6.25 4.87 13.05
CA LEU A 250 5.34 5.69 12.26
C LEU A 250 4.45 6.55 13.16
N LEU A 251 3.86 5.98 14.21
CA LEU A 251 3.03 6.74 15.16
C LEU A 251 3.81 7.90 15.81
N ILE A 252 5.04 7.65 16.25
CA ILE A 252 5.92 8.66 16.86
C ILE A 252 6.29 9.77 15.86
N SER A 253 6.32 9.46 14.56
CA SER A 253 6.65 10.44 13.52
C SER A 253 5.48 11.39 13.18
N PHE A 254 4.28 11.16 13.74
CA PHE A 254 3.14 12.06 13.55
C PHE A 254 3.35 13.42 14.22
N ARG A 255 2.68 14.45 13.69
CA ARG A 255 2.57 15.75 14.37
C ARG A 255 2.00 15.51 15.78
N ARG A 256 2.52 16.23 16.77
CA ARG A 256 2.32 15.90 18.18
C ARG A 256 0.84 15.90 18.59
N ASP A 257 0.08 16.87 18.10
CA ASP A 257 -1.36 16.97 18.25
C ASP A 257 -2.08 15.71 17.72
N ILE A 258 -1.73 15.25 16.52
CA ILE A 258 -2.36 14.06 15.92
C ILE A 258 -1.92 12.78 16.63
N MET A 259 -0.67 12.71 17.07
CA MET A 259 -0.17 11.57 17.84
C MET A 259 -0.95 11.43 19.16
N LEU A 260 -1.21 12.53 19.87
CA LEU A 260 -1.90 12.52 21.16
C LEU A 260 -3.36 12.06 21.06
N LEU A 261 -4.03 12.27 19.92
CA LEU A 261 -5.35 11.69 19.65
C LEU A 261 -5.37 10.17 19.82
N PHE A 262 -4.30 9.48 19.39
CA PHE A 262 -4.15 8.03 19.56
C PHE A 262 -3.63 7.60 20.93
N MET A 263 -3.16 8.56 21.75
CA MET A 263 -2.56 8.31 23.08
C MET A 263 -3.46 8.72 24.25
N GLY A 264 -4.73 9.03 24.00
CA GLY A 264 -5.73 9.25 25.04
C GLY A 264 -6.61 10.49 24.86
N ASP A 265 -6.25 11.42 23.96
CA ASP A 265 -7.05 12.64 23.77
C ASP A 265 -8.39 12.34 23.07
N ASP A 266 -8.44 11.29 22.24
CA ASP A 266 -9.68 10.78 21.65
C ASP A 266 -9.89 9.29 22.00
N LEU A 267 -11.05 8.98 22.60
CA LEU A 267 -11.37 7.63 23.06
C LEU A 267 -11.48 6.64 21.90
N LEU A 268 -12.08 7.04 20.79
CA LEU A 268 -12.33 6.17 19.65
C LEU A 268 -11.00 5.78 18.98
N LEU A 269 -10.13 6.76 18.69
CA LEU A 269 -8.84 6.54 18.05
C LEU A 269 -7.88 5.74 18.94
N THR A 270 -7.92 6.00 20.25
CA THR A 270 -7.15 5.23 21.23
C THR A 270 -7.60 3.77 21.28
N VAL A 271 -8.92 3.51 21.31
CA VAL A 271 -9.47 2.14 21.28
C VAL A 271 -9.14 1.45 19.96
N LEU A 272 -9.28 2.12 18.82
CA LEU A 272 -8.91 1.57 17.51
C LEU A 272 -7.44 1.14 17.47
N LEU A 273 -6.53 1.97 17.98
CA LEU A 273 -5.10 1.64 18.06
C LEU A 273 -4.85 0.42 18.95
N LEU A 274 -5.40 0.41 20.17
CA LEU A 274 -5.19 -0.68 21.13
C LEU A 274 -5.73 -2.01 20.61
N VAL A 275 -6.94 -2.00 20.02
CA VAL A 275 -7.53 -3.19 19.39
C VAL A 275 -6.68 -3.67 18.23
N SER A 276 -6.18 -2.77 17.38
CA SER A 276 -5.30 -3.12 16.25
C SER A 276 -3.98 -3.75 16.71
N ILE A 277 -3.36 -3.21 17.78
CA ILE A 277 -2.14 -3.79 18.38
C ILE A 277 -2.44 -5.17 18.96
N LEU A 278 -3.52 -5.32 19.73
CA LEU A 278 -3.91 -6.60 20.34
C LEU A 278 -4.15 -7.67 19.27
N LEU A 279 -4.90 -7.34 18.21
CA LEU A 279 -5.13 -8.24 17.09
C LEU A 279 -3.81 -8.60 16.39
N THR A 280 -2.89 -7.65 16.23
CA THR A 280 -1.58 -7.93 15.63
C THR A 280 -0.75 -8.89 16.48
N ILE A 281 -0.79 -8.77 17.81
CA ILE A 281 -0.13 -9.71 18.74
C ILE A 281 -0.76 -11.11 18.61
N ILE A 282 -2.10 -11.19 18.55
CA ILE A 282 -2.83 -12.45 18.33
C ILE A 282 -2.44 -13.07 16.98
N LEU A 283 -2.39 -12.27 15.90
CA LEU A 283 -1.97 -12.72 14.58
C LEU A 283 -0.56 -13.32 14.63
N CYS A 284 0.40 -12.65 15.27
CA CYS A 284 1.76 -13.16 15.45
C CYS A 284 1.77 -14.49 16.22
N GLY A 285 0.96 -14.64 17.28
CA GLY A 285 0.82 -15.89 18.02
C GLY A 285 0.29 -17.04 17.14
N LEU A 286 -0.76 -16.78 16.34
CA LEU A 286 -1.32 -17.76 15.41
C LEU A 286 -0.28 -18.16 14.34
N LEU A 287 0.41 -17.20 13.74
CA LEU A 287 1.45 -17.46 12.72
C LEU A 287 2.64 -18.23 13.30
N TYR A 288 3.00 -17.97 14.57
CA TYR A 288 4.05 -18.73 15.26
C TYR A 288 3.67 -20.21 15.41
N ILE A 289 2.44 -20.50 15.81
CA ILE A 289 1.91 -21.88 15.91
C ILE A 289 1.99 -22.56 14.54
N VAL A 290 1.51 -21.90 13.48
CA VAL A 290 1.53 -22.43 12.10
C VAL A 290 2.97 -22.67 11.61
N THR A 291 3.90 -21.80 12.00
CA THR A 291 5.33 -21.94 11.65
C THR A 291 5.97 -23.18 12.29
N LYS A 292 5.54 -23.55 13.51
CA LYS A 292 6.05 -24.73 14.24
C LYS A 292 5.34 -26.02 13.85
N LYS A 293 4.03 -25.94 13.62
CA LYS A 293 3.18 -27.07 13.24
C LYS A 293 2.32 -26.63 12.07
N ASP A 294 2.46 -27.28 10.92
CA ASP A 294 1.65 -27.01 9.74
C ASP A 294 0.18 -27.34 10.03
N THR A 295 -0.57 -26.32 10.49
CA THR A 295 -1.93 -26.45 11.04
C THR A 295 -2.88 -25.51 10.30
N PRO A 296 -3.45 -25.94 9.15
CA PRO A 296 -4.29 -25.09 8.32
C PRO A 296 -5.48 -24.45 9.05
N ASN A 297 -6.06 -25.11 10.05
CA ASN A 297 -7.18 -24.57 10.83
C ASN A 297 -6.79 -23.32 11.63
N VAL A 298 -5.60 -23.34 12.26
CA VAL A 298 -5.06 -22.18 12.98
C VAL A 298 -4.76 -21.05 11.98
N PHE A 299 -4.28 -21.41 10.79
CA PHE A 299 -4.07 -20.42 9.74
C PHE A 299 -5.38 -19.77 9.28
N TYR A 300 -6.49 -20.50 9.13
CA TYR A 300 -7.77 -19.87 8.78
C TYR A 300 -8.26 -18.88 9.85
N ALA A 301 -8.01 -19.14 11.14
CA ALA A 301 -8.24 -18.15 12.19
C ALA A 301 -7.35 -16.90 12.00
N SER A 302 -6.10 -17.08 11.56
CA SER A 302 -5.20 -15.96 11.25
C SER A 302 -5.69 -15.11 10.07
N VAL A 303 -6.43 -15.68 9.11
CA VAL A 303 -7.07 -14.94 7.99
C VAL A 303 -8.13 -13.99 8.50
N ILE A 304 -8.98 -14.43 9.42
CA ILE A 304 -10.01 -13.58 10.03
C ILE A 304 -9.34 -12.40 10.75
N CYS A 305 -8.30 -12.69 11.54
CA CYS A 305 -7.53 -11.67 12.25
C CYS A 305 -6.88 -10.66 11.28
N PHE A 306 -6.27 -11.15 10.19
CA PHE A 306 -5.67 -10.30 9.16
C PHE A 306 -6.71 -9.38 8.50
N VAL A 307 -7.90 -9.89 8.14
CA VAL A 307 -8.97 -9.08 7.54
C VAL A 307 -9.42 -7.97 8.50
N LEU A 308 -9.61 -8.30 9.78
CA LEU A 308 -9.97 -7.30 10.80
C LEU A 308 -8.90 -6.22 10.97
N ILE A 309 -7.62 -6.61 11.02
CA ILE A 309 -6.49 -5.66 11.11
C ILE A 309 -6.47 -4.74 9.89
N VAL A 310 -6.59 -5.28 8.68
CA VAL A 310 -6.59 -4.46 7.45
C VAL A 310 -7.77 -3.50 7.41
N ALA A 311 -8.95 -3.92 7.87
CA ALA A 311 -10.12 -3.06 7.98
C ALA A 311 -9.90 -1.91 8.97
N LEU A 312 -9.40 -2.21 10.18
CA LEU A 312 -9.09 -1.21 11.19
C LEU A 312 -8.00 -0.24 10.71
N MET A 313 -6.93 -0.74 10.11
CA MET A 313 -5.85 0.10 9.57
C MET A 313 -6.31 0.96 8.39
N GLY A 314 -7.21 0.45 7.54
CA GLY A 314 -7.83 1.21 6.47
C GLY A 314 -8.68 2.36 7.00
N TRP A 315 -9.44 2.12 8.06
CA TRP A 315 -10.23 3.15 8.73
C TRP A 315 -9.35 4.16 9.48
N MET A 316 -8.39 3.70 10.30
CA MET A 316 -7.42 4.57 10.98
C MET A 316 -6.68 5.48 9.99
N ARG A 317 -6.36 5.00 8.78
CA ARG A 317 -5.76 5.83 7.73
C ARG A 317 -6.68 6.97 7.29
N HIS A 318 -7.99 6.74 7.24
CA HIS A 318 -8.97 7.79 6.93
C HIS A 318 -9.07 8.79 8.08
N GLU A 319 -9.18 8.32 9.31
CA GLU A 319 -9.21 9.18 10.51
C GLU A 319 -7.97 10.07 10.61
N VAL A 320 -6.77 9.51 10.43
CA VAL A 320 -5.53 10.31 10.39
C VAL A 320 -5.64 11.40 9.33
N ARG A 321 -6.19 11.12 8.15
CA ARG A 321 -6.33 12.14 7.10
C ARG A 321 -7.29 13.25 7.53
N GLU A 322 -8.45 12.90 8.06
CA GLU A 322 -9.43 13.87 8.55
C GLU A 322 -8.81 14.74 9.65
N SER A 323 -8.14 14.15 10.64
CA SER A 323 -7.53 14.92 11.74
C SER A 323 -6.45 15.91 11.27
N TYR A 324 -5.66 15.57 10.23
CA TYR A 324 -4.68 16.50 9.66
C TYR A 324 -5.33 17.64 8.86
N LEU A 325 -6.47 17.37 8.21
CA LEU A 325 -7.10 18.30 7.28
C LEU A 325 -8.23 19.12 7.91
N GLN A 326 -8.76 18.73 9.06
CA GLN A 326 -9.93 19.34 9.70
C GLN A 326 -9.80 20.86 9.78
N SER A 327 -8.69 21.36 10.36
CA SER A 327 -8.47 22.81 10.51
C SER A 327 -8.48 23.56 9.17
N TYR A 328 -7.98 22.93 8.11
CA TYR A 328 -7.94 23.55 6.79
C TYR A 328 -9.30 23.48 6.10
N MET A 329 -10.07 22.42 6.33
CA MET A 329 -11.42 22.25 5.78
C MET A 329 -12.43 23.16 6.45
N ASP A 330 -12.24 23.48 7.73
CA ASP A 330 -13.07 24.46 8.42
C ASP A 330 -12.88 25.87 7.83
N GLU A 331 -11.65 26.21 7.42
CA GLU A 331 -11.32 27.49 6.74
C GLU A 331 -11.66 27.48 5.24
N HIS A 332 -11.46 26.35 4.56
CA HIS A 332 -11.65 26.15 3.13
C HIS A 332 -12.60 24.96 2.91
N PRO A 333 -13.91 25.15 3.13
CA PRO A 333 -14.88 24.06 3.10
C PRO A 333 -15.04 23.47 1.70
N ARG A 334 -15.32 22.16 1.68
CA ARG A 334 -15.67 21.41 0.47
C ARG A 334 -17.02 21.92 -0.05
N THR A 335 -17.18 21.95 -1.37
CA THR A 335 -18.47 22.30 -1.99
C THR A 335 -19.44 21.13 -1.89
N LEU A 336 -20.33 21.17 -0.89
CA LEU A 336 -21.34 20.12 -0.67
C LEU A 336 -22.63 20.35 -1.47
N ASP A 337 -22.99 21.61 -1.69
CA ASP A 337 -24.21 22.02 -2.38
C ASP A 337 -23.91 22.87 -3.62
N VAL A 338 -24.83 22.87 -4.59
CA VAL A 338 -24.78 23.78 -5.74
C VAL A 338 -24.91 25.21 -5.23
N GLN A 339 -23.86 26.01 -5.38
CA GLN A 339 -23.94 27.44 -5.12
C GLN A 339 -24.83 28.12 -6.18
N LYS A 340 -26.11 28.32 -5.84
CA LYS A 340 -27.14 28.90 -6.74
C LYS A 340 -26.80 30.31 -7.21
N GLU A 341 -25.90 31.02 -6.53
CA GLU A 341 -25.47 32.38 -6.89
C GLU A 341 -24.68 32.46 -8.21
N ASN A 342 -24.06 31.36 -8.65
CA ASN A 342 -23.26 31.30 -9.87
C ASN A 342 -24.04 30.77 -11.10
N VAL A 343 -25.33 30.45 -10.95
CA VAL A 343 -26.19 30.00 -12.04
C VAL A 343 -27.05 31.18 -12.49
N GLN A 344 -26.48 32.11 -13.25
CA GLN A 344 -27.32 33.06 -13.99
C GLN A 344 -28.00 32.29 -15.14
N PRO A 345 -29.34 32.33 -15.25
CA PRO A 345 -30.00 31.77 -16.42
C PRO A 345 -29.46 32.50 -17.65
N ILE A 346 -28.95 31.74 -18.62
CA ILE A 346 -28.64 32.24 -19.95
C ILE A 346 -29.95 32.82 -20.49
N LYS A 347 -30.03 34.15 -20.61
CA LYS A 347 -31.20 34.84 -21.15
C LYS A 347 -31.37 34.57 -22.63
#